data_AF-A0A931UY71-F1
#
_entry.id   AF-A0A931UY71-F1
#
_cell.length_a   1.000
_cell.length_b   1.000
_cell.length_c   1.000
_cell.angle_alpha   90.00
_cell.angle_beta   90.00
_cell.angle_gamma   90.00
#
_symmetry.space_group_name_H-M   'P 1'
#
loop_
_entity.id
_entity.type
_entity.pdbx_description
1 polymer ?
#
loop_
_entity_poly.entity_id
_entity_poly.type
_entity_poly.pdbx_seq_one_letter_code
_entity_poly.pdbx_strand_id
1 'polypeptide(L)'
;MSFGRLRAIALDGSQPVGRRLIALGSAVQRYSWLTQTSYQSVREALTSRYGLGRRPPPDAAIRAAFGELDDARRAFLEMLAGFRALRRSEKRTGGRRPADAAVRALYRSARLGTPRQSGPLTSGA
;
A
#
# COMPACT_ATOMS: atom_id res chain seq x y z
N MET A 1 9.75 11.01 -8.59
CA MET A 1 8.93 11.79 -7.63
C MET A 1 8.68 10.95 -6.38
N SER A 2 8.83 11.49 -5.16
CA SER A 2 8.64 10.73 -3.90
C SER A 2 7.16 10.59 -3.52
N PHE A 3 6.82 9.63 -2.66
CA PHE A 3 5.43 9.44 -2.18
C PHE A 3 4.92 10.67 -1.41
N GLY A 4 5.78 11.31 -0.62
CA GLY A 4 5.45 12.56 0.08
C GLY A 4 5.12 13.72 -0.88
N ARG A 5 5.84 13.83 -2.02
CA ARG A 5 5.53 14.84 -3.04
C ARG A 5 4.21 14.55 -3.76
N LEU A 6 3.90 13.29 -4.01
CA LEU A 6 2.60 12.89 -4.57
C LEU A 6 1.45 13.22 -3.61
N ARG A 7 1.66 12.99 -2.30
CA ARG A 7 0.71 13.38 -1.24
C ARG A 7 0.46 14.87 -1.23
N ALA A 8 1.52 15.68 -1.26
CA ALA A 8 1.40 17.13 -1.28
C ALA A 8 0.56 17.61 -2.48
N ILE A 9 0.82 17.08 -3.68
CA ILE A 9 0.06 17.44 -4.88
C ILE A 9 -1.39 16.96 -4.79
N ALA A 10 -1.64 15.72 -4.38
CA ALA A 10 -2.99 15.15 -4.36
C ALA A 10 -3.92 15.80 -3.34
N LEU A 11 -3.37 16.28 -2.21
CA LEU A 11 -4.13 16.88 -1.11
C LEU A 11 -4.22 18.42 -1.19
N ASP A 12 -3.47 19.05 -2.08
CA ASP A 12 -3.51 20.49 -2.31
C ASP A 12 -4.74 20.87 -3.13
N GLY A 13 -5.70 21.54 -2.47
CA GLY A 13 -6.96 21.97 -3.09
C GLY A 13 -6.78 23.08 -4.14
N SER A 14 -5.64 23.76 -4.16
CA SER A 14 -5.31 24.75 -5.19
C SER A 14 -4.88 24.12 -6.51
N GLN A 15 -4.49 22.84 -6.51
CA GLN A 15 -4.08 22.14 -7.72
C GLN A 15 -5.29 21.74 -8.58
N PRO A 16 -5.17 21.79 -9.92
CA PRO A 16 -6.20 21.28 -10.81
C PRO A 16 -6.52 19.81 -10.53
N VAL A 17 -7.81 19.45 -10.55
CA VAL A 17 -8.29 18.07 -10.29
C VAL A 17 -7.53 17.03 -11.11
N GLY A 18 -7.26 17.30 -12.40
CA GLY A 18 -6.49 16.41 -13.25
C GLY A 18 -5.07 16.12 -12.73
N ARG A 19 -4.37 17.14 -12.23
CA ARG A 19 -3.02 16.98 -11.66
C ARG A 19 -3.03 16.17 -10.37
N ARG A 20 -4.08 16.32 -9.57
CA ARG A 20 -4.29 15.57 -8.33
C ARG A 20 -4.60 14.10 -8.60
N LEU A 21 -5.41 13.83 -9.61
CA LEU A 21 -5.68 12.47 -10.08
C LEU A 21 -4.44 11.79 -10.66
N ILE A 22 -3.59 12.52 -11.40
CA ILE A 22 -2.29 12.02 -11.86
C ILE A 22 -1.38 11.67 -10.67
N ALA A 23 -1.36 12.52 -9.64
CA ALA A 23 -0.59 12.26 -8.42
C ALA A 23 -1.09 11.02 -7.67
N LEU A 24 -2.41 10.85 -7.56
CA LEU A 24 -3.03 9.63 -6.99
C LEU A 24 -2.68 8.40 -7.83
N GLY A 25 -2.80 8.44 -9.16
CA GLY A 25 -2.42 7.33 -10.05
C GLY A 25 -0.95 6.94 -9.91
N SER A 26 -0.06 7.94 -9.83
CA SER A 26 1.37 7.71 -9.58
C SER A 26 1.63 7.09 -8.20
N ALA A 27 0.84 7.46 -7.18
CA ALA A 27 0.93 6.87 -5.86
C ALA A 27 0.48 5.40 -5.89
N VAL A 28 -0.61 5.09 -6.60
CA VAL A 28 -1.10 3.72 -6.82
C VAL A 28 -0.04 2.87 -7.51
N GLN A 29 0.61 3.39 -8.55
CA GLN A 29 1.69 2.68 -9.24
C GLN A 29 2.86 2.35 -8.32
N ARG A 30 3.30 3.31 -7.50
CA ARG A 30 4.38 3.10 -6.52
C ARG A 30 4.00 2.09 -5.44
N TYR A 31 2.77 2.15 -4.94
CA TYR A 31 2.25 1.18 -3.99
C TYR A 31 2.20 -0.23 -4.60
N SER A 32 1.73 -0.34 -5.85
CA SER A 32 1.65 -1.60 -6.59
C SER A 32 3.02 -2.26 -6.73
N TRP A 33 4.06 -1.49 -7.09
CA TRP A 33 5.43 -1.99 -7.13
C TRP A 33 5.98 -2.41 -5.76
N LEU A 34 5.69 -1.63 -4.72
CA LEU A 34 6.14 -1.94 -3.36
C LEU A 34 5.54 -3.25 -2.83
N THR A 35 4.26 -3.49 -3.15
CA THR A 35 3.46 -4.58 -2.58
C THR A 35 3.27 -5.76 -3.53
N GLN A 36 3.79 -5.67 -4.77
CA GLN A 36 3.56 -6.63 -5.84
C GLN A 36 2.06 -6.87 -6.13
N THR A 37 1.22 -5.87 -5.87
CA THR A 37 -0.21 -5.90 -6.17
C THR A 37 -0.46 -5.34 -7.57
N SER A 38 -1.48 -5.84 -8.26
CA SER A 38 -1.89 -5.30 -9.56
C SER A 38 -2.33 -3.85 -9.46
N TYR A 39 -1.76 -3.00 -10.32
CA TYR A 39 -2.16 -1.59 -10.46
C TYR A 39 -3.65 -1.43 -10.73
N GLN A 40 -4.20 -2.24 -11.65
CA GLN A 40 -5.62 -2.14 -12.00
C GLN A 40 -6.50 -2.53 -10.83
N SER A 41 -6.16 -3.60 -10.10
CA SER A 41 -6.93 -4.01 -8.93
C SER A 41 -6.94 -2.95 -7.83
N VAL A 42 -5.80 -2.30 -7.55
CA VAL A 42 -5.76 -1.19 -6.59
C VAL A 42 -6.59 0.00 -7.07
N ARG A 43 -6.44 0.37 -8.34
CA ARG A 43 -7.16 1.50 -8.93
C ARG A 43 -8.67 1.26 -8.92
N GLU A 44 -9.13 0.07 -9.29
CA GLU A 44 -10.53 -0.33 -9.29
C GLU A 44 -11.11 -0.33 -7.87
N ALA A 45 -10.37 -0.88 -6.90
CA ALA A 45 -10.80 -0.85 -5.49
C ALA A 45 -11.03 0.58 -4.99
N LEU A 46 -10.08 1.49 -5.24
CA LEU A 46 -10.22 2.90 -4.86
C LEU A 46 -11.33 3.60 -5.66
N THR A 47 -11.46 3.29 -6.96
CA THR A 47 -12.48 3.90 -7.83
C THR A 47 -13.88 3.50 -7.41
N SER A 48 -14.08 2.22 -7.13
CA SER A 48 -15.36 1.66 -6.67
C SER A 48 -15.74 2.21 -5.29
N ARG A 49 -14.79 2.20 -4.34
CA ARG A 49 -15.03 2.64 -2.96
C ARG A 49 -15.32 4.14 -2.84
N TYR A 50 -14.59 4.97 -3.59
CA TYR A 50 -14.65 6.43 -3.44
C TYR A 50 -15.37 7.15 -4.59
N GLY A 51 -15.84 6.42 -5.60
CA GLY A 51 -16.52 7.02 -6.75
C GLY A 51 -15.62 7.89 -7.63
N LEU A 52 -14.33 7.52 -7.78
CA LEU A 52 -13.36 8.29 -8.59
C LEU A 52 -13.68 8.28 -10.10
N GLY A 53 -14.65 7.48 -10.54
CA GLY A 53 -15.14 7.46 -11.91
C GLY A 53 -16.10 8.61 -12.26
N ARG A 54 -16.59 9.36 -11.27
CA ARG A 54 -17.43 10.56 -11.50
C ARG A 54 -16.61 11.68 -12.15
N ARG A 55 -17.23 12.50 -13.00
CA ARG A 55 -16.57 13.64 -13.66
C ARG A 55 -17.25 14.98 -13.31
N PRO A 56 -16.58 15.87 -12.55
CA PRO A 56 -15.35 15.65 -11.79
C PRO A 56 -15.61 14.83 -10.50
N PRO A 57 -14.61 14.07 -10.00
CA PRO A 57 -14.73 13.40 -8.71
C PRO A 57 -14.69 14.43 -7.57
N PRO A 58 -15.44 14.22 -6.47
CA PRO A 58 -15.42 15.13 -5.31
C PRO A 58 -14.03 15.25 -4.69
N ASP A 59 -13.68 16.43 -4.17
CA ASP A 59 -12.41 16.67 -3.47
C ASP A 59 -12.19 15.66 -2.33
N ALA A 60 -13.23 15.46 -1.52
CA ALA A 60 -13.23 14.52 -0.41
C ALA A 60 -12.91 13.08 -0.86
N ALA A 61 -13.33 12.68 -2.07
CA ALA A 61 -13.04 11.35 -2.59
C ALA A 61 -11.56 11.17 -2.91
N ILE A 62 -10.91 12.18 -3.51
CA ILE A 62 -9.46 12.15 -3.80
C ILE A 62 -8.67 12.10 -2.49
N ARG A 63 -9.04 12.92 -1.51
CA ARG A 63 -8.39 12.96 -0.19
C ARG A 63 -8.52 11.61 0.54
N ALA A 64 -9.73 11.05 0.58
CA ALA A 64 -9.99 9.78 1.24
C ALA A 64 -9.24 8.62 0.55
N ALA A 65 -9.28 8.55 -0.78
CA ALA A 65 -8.56 7.54 -1.55
C ALA A 65 -7.04 7.62 -1.33
N PHE A 66 -6.47 8.82 -1.29
CA PHE A 66 -5.05 8.99 -1.02
C PHE A 66 -4.71 8.62 0.43
N GLY A 67 -5.56 9.01 1.39
CA GLY A 67 -5.41 8.68 2.81
C GLY A 67 -5.33 7.17 3.02
N GLU A 68 -6.31 6.41 2.51
CA GLU A 68 -6.32 4.95 2.62
C GLU A 68 -5.07 4.32 1.99
N LEU A 69 -4.64 4.81 0.83
CA LEU A 69 -3.44 4.31 0.17
C LEU A 69 -2.15 4.60 0.98
N ASP A 70 -2.04 5.78 1.59
CA ASP A 70 -0.89 6.12 2.44
C ASP A 70 -0.88 5.27 3.72
N ASP A 71 -2.03 5.06 4.35
CA ASP A 71 -2.16 4.21 5.54
C ASP A 71 -1.82 2.75 5.23
N ALA A 72 -2.33 2.20 4.12
CA ALA A 72 -2.00 0.86 3.66
C ALA A 72 -0.50 0.73 3.35
N ARG A 73 0.10 1.76 2.75
CA ARG A 73 1.55 1.79 2.49
C ARG A 73 2.35 1.79 3.79
N ARG A 74 2.00 2.62 4.77
CA ARG A 74 2.69 2.69 6.07
C ARG A 74 2.63 1.35 6.79
N ALA A 75 1.44 0.76 6.86
CA ALA A 75 1.24 -0.56 7.45
C ALA A 75 2.11 -1.65 6.79
N PHE A 76 2.21 -1.65 5.46
CA PHE A 76 3.08 -2.59 4.75
C PHE A 76 4.56 -2.37 5.06
N LEU A 77 5.02 -1.11 5.15
CA LEU A 77 6.40 -0.80 5.50
C LEU A 77 6.75 -1.21 6.93
N GLU A 78 5.82 -1.08 7.87
CA GLU A 78 5.96 -1.57 9.25
C GLU A 78 6.08 -3.10 9.28
N MET A 79 5.20 -3.82 8.57
CA MET A 79 5.30 -5.28 8.44
C MET A 79 6.62 -5.71 7.79
N LEU A 80 7.07 -5.00 6.74
CA LEU A 80 8.35 -5.27 6.09
C LEU A 80 9.53 -5.03 7.04
N ALA A 81 9.46 -4.01 7.89
CA ALA A 81 10.47 -3.75 8.91
C ALA A 81 10.51 -4.86 9.97
N GLY A 82 9.35 -5.32 10.43
CA GLY A 82 9.22 -6.48 11.33
C GLY A 82 9.79 -7.76 10.71
N PHE A 83 9.45 -8.05 9.45
CA PHE A 83 10.00 -9.18 8.70
C PHE A 83 11.54 -9.09 8.58
N ARG A 84 12.08 -7.89 8.30
CA ARG A 84 13.54 -7.67 8.26
C ARG A 84 14.19 -7.86 9.63
N ALA A 85 13.54 -7.48 10.73
CA ALA A 85 14.05 -7.71 12.08
C ALA A 85 14.09 -9.21 12.40
N LEU A 86 13.02 -9.95 12.12
CA LEU A 86 12.95 -11.40 12.26
C LEU A 86 14.07 -12.09 11.45
N ARG A 87 14.22 -11.73 10.18
CA ARG A 87 15.28 -12.27 9.30
C ARG A 87 16.69 -12.03 9.82
N ARG A 88 16.95 -10.86 10.43
CA ARG A 88 18.24 -10.59 11.07
C ARG A 88 18.48 -11.50 12.27
N SER A 89 17.44 -11.80 13.04
CA SER A 89 17.52 -12.75 14.16
C SER A 89 17.80 -14.17 13.68
N GLU A 90 17.03 -14.69 12.71
CA GLU A 90 17.22 -16.03 12.15
C GLU A 90 18.61 -16.22 11.53
N LYS A 91 19.13 -15.21 10.83
CA LYS A 91 20.48 -15.27 10.26
C LYS A 91 21.56 -15.41 11.34
N ARG A 92 21.38 -14.76 12.50
CA ARG A 92 22.32 -14.88 13.63
C ARG A 92 22.33 -16.29 14.22
N THR A 93 21.21 -17.01 14.15
CA THR A 93 21.08 -18.40 14.62
C THR A 93 21.32 -19.45 13.52
N GLY A 94 21.91 -19.07 12.37
CA GLY A 94 22.27 -19.99 11.29
C GLY A 94 21.23 -20.17 10.17
N GLY A 95 20.10 -19.47 10.21
CA GLY A 95 19.06 -19.54 9.19
C GLY A 95 19.47 -18.91 7.86
N ARG A 96 19.45 -19.69 6.77
CA ARG A 96 19.91 -19.24 5.43
C ARG A 96 18.87 -18.42 4.65
N ARG A 97 17.65 -18.93 4.44
CA ARG A 97 16.61 -18.27 3.62
C ARG A 97 15.26 -18.22 4.35
N PRO A 98 14.42 -17.20 4.10
CA PRO A 98 13.05 -17.22 4.61
C PRO A 98 12.28 -18.37 3.98
N ALA A 99 11.35 -18.97 4.72
CA ALA A 99 10.37 -19.85 4.12
C ALA A 99 9.50 -19.09 3.11
N ASP A 100 9.26 -19.68 1.95
CA ASP A 100 8.44 -19.07 0.90
C ASP A 100 7.04 -18.71 1.39
N ALA A 101 6.48 -19.49 2.32
CA ALA A 101 5.20 -19.21 2.96
C ALA A 101 5.20 -17.86 3.71
N ALA A 102 6.29 -17.52 4.41
CA ALA A 102 6.41 -16.26 5.14
C ALA A 102 6.52 -15.06 4.17
N VAL A 103 7.25 -15.22 3.07
CA VAL A 103 7.33 -14.20 2.00
C VAL A 103 5.96 -14.01 1.34
N ARG A 104 5.27 -15.11 1.01
CA ARG A 104 3.91 -15.05 0.44
C ARG A 104 2.92 -14.40 1.40
N ALA A 105 3.01 -14.69 2.70
CA ALA A 105 2.16 -14.08 3.72
C ALA A 105 2.37 -12.55 3.80
N LEU A 106 3.62 -12.09 3.75
CA LEU A 106 3.96 -10.66 3.75
C LEU A 106 3.31 -9.91 2.58
N TYR A 107 3.38 -10.44 1.36
CA TYR A 107 2.79 -9.75 0.20
C TYR A 107 1.27 -9.94 0.13
N ARG A 108 0.71 -11.03 0.67
CA ARG A 108 -0.75 -11.23 0.71
C ARG A 108 -1.44 -10.24 1.64
N SER A 109 -0.83 -9.87 2.76
CA SER A 109 -1.40 -8.90 3.71
C SER A 109 -1.48 -7.48 3.15
N ALA A 110 -0.82 -7.21 2.03
CA ALA A 110 -0.81 -5.91 1.36
C ALA A 110 -2.02 -5.66 0.46
N ARG A 111 -2.94 -6.62 0.30
CA ARG A 111 -4.12 -6.40 -0.56
C ARG A 111 -5.09 -5.42 0.09
N LEU A 112 -5.32 -4.28 -0.57
CA LEU A 112 -6.34 -3.30 -0.18
C LEU A 112 -7.72 -3.95 -0.07
N GLY A 113 -8.42 -3.69 1.04
CA GLY A 113 -9.75 -4.25 1.30
C GLY A 113 -9.77 -5.64 1.95
N THR A 114 -8.62 -6.26 2.22
CA THR A 114 -8.57 -7.46 3.07
C THR A 114 -8.65 -7.03 4.53
N PRO A 115 -9.58 -7.55 5.35
CA PRO A 115 -9.57 -7.28 6.78
C PRO A 115 -8.21 -7.71 7.35
N ARG A 116 -7.58 -6.83 8.16
CA ARG A 116 -6.34 -7.14 8.86
C ARG A 116 -6.56 -8.40 9.69
N GLN A 117 -6.02 -9.53 9.26
CA GLN A 117 -5.89 -10.69 10.13
C GLN A 117 -4.85 -10.32 11.20
N SER A 118 -5.35 -9.94 12.37
CA SER A 118 -4.56 -9.77 13.58
C SER A 118 -4.27 -11.16 14.14
N GLY A 119 -3.41 -11.92 13.45
CA GLY A 119 -2.98 -13.25 13.86
C GLY A 119 -1.46 -13.26 13.97
N PRO A 120 -0.88 -13.82 15.05
CA PRO A 120 0.56 -13.98 15.15
C PRO A 120 1.05 -14.84 13.98
N LEU A 121 2.12 -14.41 13.32
CA LEU A 121 2.88 -15.25 12.40
C LEU A 121 3.56 -16.35 13.22
N THR A 122 2.84 -17.39 13.59
CA THR A 122 3.40 -18.55 14.28
C THR A 122 4.27 -19.33 13.29
N SER A 123 5.58 -19.33 13.52
CA SER A 123 6.50 -20.28 12.92
C SER A 123 6.05 -21.69 13.28
N GLY A 124 5.59 -22.45 12.29
CA GLY A 124 5.46 -23.91 12.40
C GLY A 124 6.87 -24.51 12.42
N ALA A 125 7.12 -25.29 13.46
CA ALA A 125 8.32 -26.11 13.68
C ALA A 125 8.46 -27.22 12.64
#